data_AF-A0A317ZQC8-F1
#
_entry.id   AF-A0A317ZQC8-F1
#
_cell.length_a   1.000
_cell.length_b   1.000
_cell.length_c   1.000
_cell.angle_alpha   90.00
_cell.angle_beta   90.00
_cell.angle_gamma   90.00
#
_symmetry.space_group_name_H-M   'P 1'
#
loop_
_entity.id
_entity.type
_entity.pdbx_description
1 polymer ?
#
loop_
_entity_poly.entity_id
_entity_poly.type
_entity_poly.pdbx_seq_one_letter_code
_entity_poly.pdbx_strand_id
1 'polypeptide(L)'
;MGCLMWRMGEYRVLRWQFKLLFVVAVFAAGWLLSDLLTVAGAGSVAVNIASSILTLGGVIFCARIFRGRGEAIPLARPWWQMTARRKLSRRLGVLFAWLFALGVIGSTFAALGIAPDAPTLDPHGIVVVNSIIGTLQFGAIAFLYLNSVHRLPRPESPRATPNFRPTSKLR
;
A
#
# COMPACT_ATOMS: atom_id res chain seq x y z
N MET A 1 -1.13 -39.56 -16.81
CA MET A 1 -1.24 -39.16 -15.39
C MET A 1 -1.03 -37.66 -15.30
N GLY A 2 -2.11 -36.94 -14.97
CA GLY A 2 -2.22 -35.51 -15.12
C GLY A 2 -1.41 -34.72 -14.10
N CYS A 3 -0.64 -33.76 -14.59
CA CYS A 3 -0.05 -32.70 -13.78
C CYS A 3 -1.18 -31.73 -13.38
N LEU A 4 -1.92 -32.10 -12.35
CA LEU A 4 -3.03 -31.34 -11.74
C LEU A 4 -2.54 -30.59 -10.49
N MET A 5 -1.27 -30.19 -10.47
CA MET A 5 -0.65 -29.48 -9.35
C MET A 5 -0.17 -28.12 -9.85
N TRP A 6 -0.73 -27.05 -9.28
CA TRP A 6 -0.35 -25.63 -9.42
C TRP A 6 -1.05 -24.77 -10.49
N ARG A 7 -2.39 -24.80 -10.55
CA ARG A 7 -3.19 -23.72 -11.16
C ARG A 7 -3.65 -22.63 -10.18
N MET A 8 -2.97 -22.47 -9.03
CA MET A 8 -3.24 -21.35 -8.11
C MET A 8 -2.54 -20.03 -8.53
N GLY A 9 -1.65 -20.06 -9.53
CA GLY A 9 -0.94 -18.88 -10.06
C GLY A 9 -1.71 -18.04 -11.10
N GLU A 10 -2.95 -18.43 -11.43
CA GLU A 10 -3.79 -17.74 -12.42
C GLU A 10 -4.81 -16.76 -11.80
N TYR A 11 -4.93 -16.69 -10.46
CA TYR A 11 -5.73 -15.67 -9.78
C TYR A 11 -5.03 -14.30 -9.85
N ARG A 12 -5.05 -13.70 -11.04
CA ARG A 12 -4.44 -12.40 -11.33
C ARG A 12 -5.52 -11.34 -11.35
N VAL A 13 -5.42 -10.43 -10.39
CA VAL A 13 -6.35 -9.32 -10.26
C VAL A 13 -6.05 -8.26 -11.34
N LEU A 14 -6.70 -8.41 -12.50
CA LEU A 14 -6.53 -7.50 -13.65
C LEU A 14 -7.41 -6.24 -13.53
N ARG A 15 -8.62 -6.38 -12.99
CA ARG A 15 -9.55 -5.25 -12.84
C ARG A 15 -9.15 -4.37 -11.67
N TRP A 16 -9.20 -3.06 -11.86
CA TRP A 16 -8.80 -2.08 -10.85
C TRP A 16 -9.67 -2.15 -9.58
N GLN A 17 -10.96 -2.48 -9.72
CA GLN A 17 -11.91 -2.59 -8.62
C GLN A 17 -11.46 -3.62 -7.58
N PHE A 18 -11.08 -4.81 -8.04
CA PHE A 18 -10.60 -5.87 -7.17
C PHE A 18 -9.26 -5.53 -6.50
N LYS A 19 -8.41 -4.71 -7.13
CA LYS A 19 -7.18 -4.22 -6.49
C LYS A 19 -7.50 -3.32 -5.31
N LEU A 20 -8.45 -2.41 -5.50
CA LEU A 20 -8.91 -1.52 -4.42
C LEU A 20 -9.58 -2.33 -3.31
N LEU A 21 -10.47 -3.26 -3.66
CA LEU A 21 -11.15 -4.14 -2.71
C LEU A 21 -10.15 -4.94 -1.88
N PHE A 22 -9.10 -5.48 -2.51
CA PHE A 22 -8.07 -6.21 -1.79
C PHE A 22 -7.26 -5.31 -0.84
N VAL A 23 -6.90 -4.09 -1.25
CA VAL A 23 -6.24 -3.13 -0.33
C VAL A 23 -7.14 -2.83 0.85
N VAL A 24 -8.42 -2.51 0.59
CA VAL A 24 -9.41 -2.27 1.65
C VAL A 24 -9.53 -3.48 2.58
N ALA A 25 -9.54 -4.70 2.03
CA ALA A 25 -9.59 -5.94 2.80
C ALA A 25 -8.33 -6.15 3.67
N VAL A 26 -7.14 -5.79 3.20
CA VAL A 26 -5.90 -5.84 4.01
C VAL A 26 -5.98 -4.89 5.19
N PHE A 27 -6.44 -3.66 4.98
CA PHE A 27 -6.63 -2.69 6.07
C PHE A 27 -7.73 -3.16 7.04
N ALA A 28 -8.85 -3.66 6.53
CA ALA A 28 -9.92 -4.22 7.35
C ALA A 28 -9.44 -5.42 8.17
N ALA A 29 -8.60 -6.29 7.61
CA ALA A 29 -8.01 -7.42 8.32
C ALA A 29 -7.05 -6.97 9.42
N GLY A 30 -6.23 -5.94 9.18
CA GLY A 30 -5.40 -5.31 10.22
C GLY A 30 -6.25 -4.77 11.38
N TRP A 31 -7.34 -4.07 11.05
CA TRP A 31 -8.26 -3.54 12.06
C TRP A 31 -8.96 -4.66 12.85
N LEU A 32 -9.54 -5.65 12.17
CA LEU A 32 -10.15 -6.83 12.80
C LEU A 32 -9.18 -7.60 13.70
N LEU A 33 -7.94 -7.80 13.25
CA LEU A 33 -6.90 -8.43 14.07
C LEU A 33 -6.63 -7.59 15.34
N SER A 34 -6.62 -6.27 15.20
CA SER A 34 -6.39 -5.37 16.33
C SER A 34 -7.49 -5.49 17.38
N ASP A 35 -8.75 -5.50 16.94
CA ASP A 35 -9.91 -5.65 17.83
C ASP A 35 -9.90 -7.02 18.51
N LEU A 36 -9.65 -8.10 17.77
CA LEU A 36 -9.59 -9.46 18.32
C LEU A 36 -8.51 -9.60 19.39
N LEU A 37 -7.30 -9.08 19.13
CA LEU A 37 -6.21 -9.13 20.11
C LEU A 37 -6.51 -8.25 21.34
N THR A 38 -7.17 -7.12 21.14
CA THR A 38 -7.59 -6.24 22.24
C THR A 38 -8.61 -6.94 23.14
N VAL A 39 -9.63 -7.58 22.55
CA VAL A 39 -10.62 -8.38 23.29
C VAL A 39 -9.98 -9.58 24.00
N ALA A 40 -8.93 -10.16 23.43
CA ALA A 40 -8.14 -11.23 24.05
C ALA A 40 -7.22 -10.74 25.19
N GLY A 41 -7.21 -9.43 25.49
CA GLY A 41 -6.41 -8.84 26.56
C GLY A 41 -4.93 -8.61 26.21
N ALA A 42 -4.57 -8.61 24.92
CA ALA A 42 -3.21 -8.30 24.50
C ALA A 42 -2.87 -6.82 24.77
N GLY A 43 -1.62 -6.55 25.15
CA GLY A 43 -1.15 -5.19 25.37
C GLY A 43 -1.18 -4.36 24.08
N SER A 44 -1.61 -3.10 24.16
CA SER A 44 -1.86 -2.24 23.00
C SER A 44 -0.65 -2.09 22.06
N VAL A 45 0.57 -2.07 22.59
CA VAL A 45 1.80 -2.05 21.78
C VAL A 45 1.94 -3.33 20.95
N ALA A 46 1.70 -4.52 21.54
CA ALA A 46 1.77 -5.79 20.85
C ALA A 46 0.68 -5.90 19.76
N VAL A 47 -0.53 -5.43 20.08
CA VAL A 47 -1.65 -5.31 19.12
C VAL A 47 -1.24 -4.46 17.92
N ASN A 48 -0.68 -3.28 18.17
CA ASN A 48 -0.30 -2.33 17.14
C ASN A 48 0.84 -2.86 16.24
N ILE A 49 1.85 -3.52 16.84
CA ILE A 49 2.92 -4.18 16.10
C ILE A 49 2.35 -5.29 15.20
N ALA A 50 1.51 -6.17 15.74
CA ALA A 50 0.94 -7.28 14.97
C ALA A 50 0.09 -6.78 13.79
N SER A 51 -0.76 -5.78 14.04
CA SER A 51 -1.57 -5.14 13.00
C SER A 51 -0.73 -4.42 11.94
N SER A 52 0.33 -3.73 12.37
CA SER A 52 1.29 -3.06 11.48
C SER A 52 1.99 -4.06 10.56
N ILE A 53 2.46 -5.19 11.11
CA ILE A 53 3.11 -6.26 10.35
C ILE A 53 2.12 -6.85 9.34
N LEU A 54 0.89 -7.16 9.75
CA LEU A 54 -0.13 -7.70 8.86
C LEU A 54 -0.44 -6.72 7.72
N THR A 55 -0.61 -5.44 8.04
CA THR A 55 -0.95 -4.41 7.06
C THR A 55 0.21 -4.17 6.08
N LEU A 56 1.44 -4.01 6.57
CA LEU A 56 2.63 -3.85 5.72
C LEU A 56 2.88 -5.10 4.87
N GLY A 57 2.83 -6.28 5.47
CA GLY A 57 2.96 -7.56 4.78
C GLY A 57 1.90 -7.72 3.70
N GLY A 58 0.65 -7.39 4.01
CA GLY A 58 -0.47 -7.39 3.06
C GLY A 58 -0.27 -6.40 1.91
N VAL A 59 0.19 -5.17 2.18
CA VAL A 59 0.49 -4.17 1.14
C VAL A 59 1.64 -4.63 0.23
N ILE A 60 2.71 -5.20 0.80
CA ILE A 60 3.83 -5.78 0.03
C ILE A 60 3.33 -6.96 -0.81
N PHE A 61 2.47 -7.80 -0.26
CA PHE A 61 1.87 -8.92 -0.96
C PHE A 61 0.97 -8.45 -2.13
N CYS A 62 0.17 -7.40 -1.93
CA CYS A 62 -0.62 -6.76 -2.98
C CYS A 62 0.26 -6.34 -4.15
N ALA A 63 1.39 -5.69 -3.87
CA ALA A 63 2.34 -5.25 -4.88
C ALA A 63 2.90 -6.40 -5.73
N ARG A 64 3.02 -7.60 -5.16
CA ARG A 64 3.48 -8.80 -5.88
C ARG A 64 2.39 -9.40 -6.78
N ILE A 65 1.13 -9.36 -6.36
CA ILE A 65 0.00 -9.93 -7.10
C ILE A 65 -0.51 -8.99 -8.19
N PHE A 66 -0.52 -7.68 -7.96
CA PHE A 66 -1.09 -6.74 -8.90
C PHE A 66 -0.23 -6.57 -10.16
N ARG A 67 -0.80 -6.91 -11.32
CA ARG A 67 -0.14 -6.74 -12.63
C ARG A 67 -0.84 -5.72 -13.52
N GLY A 68 -0.08 -5.11 -14.43
CA GLY A 68 -0.62 -4.23 -15.47
C GLY A 68 -1.37 -5.02 -16.54
N ARG A 69 -2.30 -4.37 -17.26
CA ARG A 69 -2.95 -4.97 -18.44
C ARG A 69 -1.90 -5.07 -19.56
N GLY A 70 -1.61 -6.27 -20.04
CA GLY A 70 -0.65 -6.52 -21.13
C GLY A 70 0.82 -6.67 -20.72
N GLU A 71 1.14 -6.77 -19.42
CA GLU A 71 2.50 -7.08 -19.00
C GLU A 71 2.88 -8.54 -19.28
N ALA A 72 4.07 -8.75 -19.85
CA ALA A 72 4.63 -10.07 -20.06
C ALA A 72 4.78 -10.83 -18.73
N ILE A 73 4.39 -12.11 -18.76
CA ILE A 73 4.16 -12.96 -17.59
C ILE A 73 5.42 -13.39 -16.81
N PRO A 74 6.65 -13.52 -17.37
CA PRO A 74 7.65 -14.37 -16.71
C PRO A 74 8.49 -13.73 -15.60
N LEU A 75 8.58 -12.40 -15.45
CA LEU A 75 9.47 -11.80 -14.45
C LEU A 75 8.75 -11.46 -13.13
N ALA A 76 9.35 -11.91 -12.03
CA ALA A 76 9.02 -11.44 -10.69
C ALA A 76 9.18 -9.91 -10.66
N ARG A 77 8.12 -9.20 -10.29
CA ARG A 77 8.21 -7.74 -10.14
C ARG A 77 9.23 -7.42 -9.06
N PRO A 78 10.12 -6.43 -9.30
CA PRO A 78 10.98 -5.92 -8.26
C PRO A 78 10.14 -5.48 -7.05
N TRP A 79 10.62 -5.74 -5.85
CA TRP A 79 9.91 -5.45 -4.59
C TRP A 79 9.56 -3.95 -4.43
N TRP A 80 10.29 -3.07 -5.11
CA TRP A 80 10.05 -1.63 -5.13
C TRP A 80 8.87 -1.20 -6.04
N GLN A 81 8.37 -2.08 -6.92
CA GLN A 81 7.37 -1.72 -7.93
C GLN A 81 5.92 -1.95 -7.44
N MET A 82 5.51 -1.16 -6.44
CA MET A 82 4.18 -1.20 -5.80
C MET A 82 3.01 -1.12 -6.79
N THR A 83 3.13 -0.30 -7.84
CA THR A 83 2.08 -0.16 -8.86
C THR A 83 2.66 -0.16 -10.27
N ALA A 84 1.82 -0.45 -11.26
CA ALA A 84 2.18 -0.32 -12.68
C ALA A 84 2.13 1.13 -13.20
N ARG A 85 1.54 2.06 -12.43
CA ARG A 85 1.19 3.40 -12.91
C ARG A 85 1.86 4.47 -12.07
N ARG A 86 2.79 5.21 -12.68
CA ARG A 86 3.53 6.31 -12.05
C ARG A 86 2.61 7.36 -11.41
N LYS A 87 1.53 7.77 -12.09
CA LYS A 87 0.56 8.75 -11.56
C LYS A 87 -0.14 8.26 -10.30
N LEU A 88 -0.52 6.98 -10.24
CA LEU A 88 -1.20 6.40 -9.09
C LEU A 88 -0.24 6.28 -7.91
N SER A 89 0.96 5.76 -8.15
CA SER A 89 2.01 5.66 -7.13
C SER A 89 2.35 7.02 -6.53
N ARG A 90 2.38 8.08 -7.35
CA ARG A 90 2.61 9.45 -6.87
C ARG A 90 1.48 9.94 -5.97
N ARG A 91 0.22 9.75 -6.37
CA ARG A 91 -0.94 10.18 -5.55
C ARG A 91 -0.98 9.47 -4.21
N LEU A 92 -0.79 8.14 -4.20
CA LEU A 92 -0.74 7.36 -2.97
C LEU A 92 0.48 7.72 -2.12
N GLY A 93 1.65 7.86 -2.73
CA GLY A 93 2.86 8.29 -2.03
C GLY A 93 2.70 9.66 -1.36
N VAL A 94 2.09 10.64 -2.05
CA VAL A 94 1.79 11.95 -1.46
C VAL A 94 0.77 11.86 -0.34
N LEU A 95 -0.30 11.06 -0.51
CA LEU A 95 -1.30 10.83 0.53
C LEU A 95 -0.66 10.28 1.81
N PHE A 96 0.12 9.19 1.70
CA PHE A 96 0.79 8.59 2.85
C PHE A 96 1.90 9.47 3.43
N ALA A 97 2.60 10.27 2.62
CA ALA A 97 3.55 11.26 3.12
C ALA A 97 2.86 12.36 3.93
N TRP A 98 1.66 12.78 3.50
CA TRP A 98 0.83 13.72 4.25
C TRP A 98 0.37 13.13 5.58
N LEU A 99 -0.11 11.88 5.58
CA LEU A 99 -0.49 11.17 6.81
C LEU A 99 0.70 10.98 7.76
N PHE A 100 1.88 10.67 7.21
CA PHE A 100 3.12 10.62 7.97
C PHE A 100 3.45 11.97 8.62
N ALA A 101 3.39 13.07 7.86
CA ALA A 101 3.66 14.40 8.38
C ALA A 101 2.67 14.79 9.50
N LEU A 102 1.38 14.49 9.32
CA LEU A 102 0.37 14.69 10.37
C LEU A 102 0.65 13.84 11.62
N GLY A 103 1.06 12.59 11.44
CA GLY A 103 1.45 11.71 12.56
C GLY A 103 2.67 12.23 13.32
N VAL A 104 3.67 12.77 12.61
CA VAL A 104 4.83 13.44 13.23
C VAL A 104 4.38 14.65 14.04
N ILE A 105 3.59 15.56 13.46
CA ILE A 105 3.08 16.75 14.14
C ILE A 105 2.28 16.36 15.38
N GLY A 106 1.37 15.41 15.26
CA GLY A 106 0.56 14.92 16.39
C GLY A 106 1.42 14.31 17.49
N SER A 107 2.43 13.50 17.12
CA SER A 107 3.37 12.91 18.08
C SER A 107 4.22 13.99 18.78
N THR A 108 4.62 15.04 18.07
CA THR A 108 5.35 16.18 18.64
C THR A 108 4.47 16.97 19.62
N PHE A 109 3.22 17.27 19.28
CA PHE A 109 2.31 17.94 20.20
C PHE A 109 2.00 17.10 21.43
N ALA A 110 1.85 15.78 21.28
CA ALA A 110 1.69 14.87 22.41
C ALA A 110 2.92 14.88 23.32
N ALA A 111 4.13 14.83 22.75
CA ALA A 111 5.38 14.88 23.52
C ALA A 111 5.59 16.21 24.26
N LEU A 112 5.04 17.30 23.75
CA LEU A 112 5.09 18.63 24.36
C LEU A 112 3.92 18.91 25.33
N GLY A 113 2.96 17.98 25.47
CA GLY A 113 1.77 18.17 26.33
C GLY A 113 0.74 19.18 25.80
N ILE A 114 0.76 19.46 24.50
CA ILE A 114 -0.12 20.47 23.84
C ILE A 114 -1.39 19.82 23.26
N ALA A 115 -1.51 18.49 23.32
CA ALA A 115 -2.60 17.76 22.68
C ALA A 115 -3.95 17.97 23.41
N PRO A 116 -5.02 18.40 22.71
CA PRO A 116 -6.31 18.78 23.32
C PRO A 116 -7.05 17.62 23.99
N ASP A 117 -6.77 16.37 23.57
CA ASP A 117 -7.47 15.17 24.03
C ASP A 117 -6.51 14.12 24.66
N ALA A 118 -5.24 14.49 24.89
CA ALA A 118 -4.28 13.54 25.45
C ALA A 118 -4.54 13.37 26.96
N PRO A 119 -4.68 12.13 27.47
CA PRO A 119 -4.66 11.90 28.90
C PRO A 119 -3.38 12.52 29.46
N THR A 120 -3.52 13.47 30.39
CA THR A 120 -2.40 14.25 30.95
C THR A 120 -1.36 13.40 31.68
N LEU A 121 -1.65 12.11 31.89
CA LEU A 121 -0.71 11.13 32.41
C LEU A 121 -0.83 9.83 31.61
N ASP A 122 0.10 9.60 30.70
CA ASP A 122 0.47 8.26 30.26
C ASP A 122 1.81 7.91 30.92
N PRO A 123 1.80 7.32 32.14
CA PRO A 123 3.02 7.08 32.93
C PRO A 123 4.04 6.19 32.22
N HIS A 124 3.61 5.48 31.18
CA HIS A 124 4.41 4.51 30.43
C HIS A 124 4.67 4.95 28.99
N GLY A 125 4.16 6.11 28.55
CA GLY A 125 4.33 6.62 27.18
C GLY A 125 3.73 5.73 26.08
N ILE A 126 2.81 4.83 26.43
CA ILE A 126 2.16 3.87 25.53
C ILE A 126 1.46 4.54 24.34
N VAL A 127 0.75 5.65 24.56
CA VAL A 127 0.06 6.45 23.54
C VAL A 127 1.08 7.03 22.56
N VAL A 128 2.17 7.59 23.08
CA VAL A 128 3.27 8.15 22.26
C VAL A 128 3.92 7.04 21.43
N VAL A 129 4.21 5.89 22.04
CA VAL A 129 4.77 4.72 21.34
C VAL A 129 3.84 4.23 20.23
N ASN A 130 2.54 4.10 20.52
CA ASN A 130 1.56 3.67 19.52
C ASN A 130 1.44 4.66 18.35
N SER A 131 1.49 5.97 18.65
CA SER A 131 1.50 7.03 17.64
C SER A 131 2.76 6.96 16.77
N ILE A 132 3.93 6.73 17.38
CA ILE A 132 5.20 6.57 16.65
C ILE A 132 5.13 5.36 15.71
N ILE A 133 4.64 4.21 16.17
CA ILE A 133 4.52 3.00 15.35
C ILE A 133 3.64 3.26 14.12
N GLY A 134 2.43 3.80 14.33
CA GLY A 134 1.52 4.13 13.22
C GLY A 134 2.10 5.16 12.27
N THR A 135 2.81 6.17 12.79
CA THR A 135 3.52 7.17 12.00
C THR A 135 4.59 6.51 11.14
N LEU A 136 5.46 5.69 11.72
CA LEU A 136 6.51 4.97 10.99
C LEU A 136 5.93 4.05 9.91
N GLN A 137 4.78 3.41 10.17
CA GLN A 137 4.08 2.61 9.17
C GLN A 137 3.67 3.46 7.95
N PHE A 138 3.06 4.64 8.16
CA PHE A 138 2.72 5.54 7.05
C PHE A 138 3.97 6.04 6.31
N GLY A 139 5.05 6.34 7.02
CA GLY A 139 6.33 6.72 6.44
C GLY A 139 6.92 5.61 5.56
N ALA A 140 6.88 4.36 6.02
CA ALA A 140 7.34 3.20 5.25
C ALA A 140 6.51 3.01 3.97
N ILE A 141 5.18 3.10 4.07
CA ILE A 141 4.28 2.98 2.92
C ILE A 141 4.53 4.13 1.92
N ALA A 142 4.67 5.38 2.41
CA ALA A 142 4.98 6.55 1.59
C ALA A 142 6.30 6.36 0.83
N PHE A 143 7.35 5.94 1.54
CA PHE A 143 8.66 5.66 0.95
C PHE A 143 8.57 4.63 -0.16
N LEU A 144 7.86 3.52 0.04
CA LEU A 144 7.70 2.48 -0.98
C LEU A 144 6.99 3.00 -2.23
N TYR A 145 5.90 3.76 -2.08
CA TYR A 145 5.17 4.35 -3.21
C TYR A 145 5.97 5.43 -3.95
N LEU A 146 6.70 6.28 -3.22
CA LEU A 146 7.54 7.34 -3.82
C LEU A 146 8.79 6.76 -4.51
N ASN A 147 9.47 5.80 -3.89
CA ASN A 147 10.58 5.07 -4.51
C ASN A 147 10.13 4.38 -5.81
N SER A 148 8.91 3.83 -5.83
CA SER A 148 8.31 3.29 -7.06
C SER A 148 8.14 4.36 -8.15
N VAL A 149 7.73 5.60 -7.82
CA VAL A 149 7.60 6.71 -8.78
C VAL A 149 8.93 7.08 -9.44
N HIS A 150 10.02 7.03 -8.70
CA HIS A 150 11.36 7.36 -9.20
C HIS A 150 11.92 6.29 -10.14
N ARG A 151 11.64 5.01 -9.85
CA ARG A 151 12.17 3.88 -10.61
C ARG A 151 11.27 3.44 -11.78
N LEU A 152 10.00 3.84 -11.80
CA LEU A 152 9.11 3.55 -12.92
C LEU A 152 9.51 4.37 -14.16
N PRO A 153 9.71 3.73 -15.33
CA PRO A 153 9.97 4.44 -16.56
C PRO A 153 8.84 5.44 -16.84
N ARG A 154 9.19 6.60 -17.43
CA ARG A 154 8.15 7.50 -17.95
C ARG A 154 7.32 6.69 -18.94
N PRO A 155 5.98 6.64 -18.80
CA PRO A 155 5.17 6.06 -19.86
C PRO A 155 5.52 6.85 -21.11
N GLU A 156 6.14 6.19 -22.08
CA GLU A 156 6.31 6.76 -23.41
C GLU A 156 4.91 7.21 -23.83
N SER A 157 4.78 8.47 -24.26
CA SER A 157 3.54 8.93 -24.86
C SER A 157 3.14 7.87 -25.90
N PRO A 158 1.87 7.41 -25.96
CA PRO A 158 1.48 6.43 -26.96
C PRO A 158 2.05 6.89 -28.29
N ARG A 159 2.97 6.10 -28.89
CA ARG A 159 3.42 6.39 -30.25
C ARG A 159 2.12 6.54 -31.04
N ALA A 160 1.86 7.76 -31.53
CA ALA A 160 0.65 8.04 -32.27
C ALA A 160 0.54 6.93 -33.29
N THR A 161 -0.48 6.07 -33.16
CA THR A 161 -0.70 5.01 -34.12
C THR A 161 -0.75 5.71 -35.46
N PRO A 162 0.14 5.38 -36.42
CA PRO A 162 0.14 6.04 -37.71
C PRO A 162 -1.29 5.94 -38.23
N ASN A 163 -1.91 7.09 -38.44
CA ASN A 163 -3.29 7.18 -38.86
C ASN A 163 -3.31 6.73 -40.32
N PHE A 164 -3.39 5.43 -40.53
CA PHE A 164 -3.55 4.84 -41.85
C PHE A 164 -4.92 5.23 -42.36
N ARG A 165 -5.01 6.41 -43.00
CA ARG A 165 -6.15 6.73 -43.86
C ARG A 165 -6.06 5.77 -45.05
N PRO A 166 -7.02 4.85 -45.24
CA PRO A 166 -7.06 4.05 -46.46
C PRO A 166 -7.30 5.00 -47.65
N THR A 167 -6.29 5.20 -48.49
CA THR A 167 -6.37 6.10 -49.65
C THR A 167 -6.75 5.41 -50.96
N SER A 168 -6.91 4.09 -51.01
CA SER A 168 -7.32 3.41 -52.23
C SER A 168 -8.80 3.05 -52.21
N LYS A 169 -9.58 3.74 -53.05
CA LYS A 169 -10.78 3.14 -53.64
C LYS A 169 -10.27 2.11 -54.65
N LEU A 170 -10.34 0.83 -54.32
CA LEU A 170 -10.21 -0.24 -55.31
C LEU A 170 -11.35 -0.05 -56.31
N ARG A 171 -11.00 0.12 -57.58
CA ARG A 171 -11.94 0.23 -58.70
C ARG A 171 -11.58 -0.82 -59.72
#